data_AF-A0A194QNK7-F1
#
_entry.id   AF-A0A194QNK7-F1
#
_cell.length_a   1.000
_cell.length_b   1.000
_cell.length_c   1.000
_cell.angle_alpha   90.00
_cell.angle_beta   90.00
_cell.angle_gamma   90.00
#
_symmetry.space_group_name_H-M   'P 1'
#
loop_
_entity.id
_entity.type
_entity.pdbx_description
1 polymer ?
#
loop_
_entity_poly.entity_id
_entity_poly.type
_entity_poly.pdbx_seq_one_letter_code
_entity_poly.pdbx_strand_id
1 'polypeptide(L)'
;MEDKNQESNIGDTCNLNGNCSPPTKNISINLNHGKNIDDISTPSELKFDEDFEFEDPDVTAKRKEMEICLENPDIVNIEKWQSFAKSKGGLIADEYRRRIWPLLVGVTRDEMTEPPSLDELSTHVEYNQVVLDVNRSLKRFPPGIPYEQRVALQDQLTVLILRVIIKYPHLKYYQGYHDVAITLLLVCGDKASFPLLCRLSYGPTAPLAPFMQTTMQPTQHLLNYMLPVIRRADDKLADCLDKAGVGTMFALPWYLTWFGHSLNRYSDVVRLYDYFLCAPPLFPVYVTAALVLHRAPAVYACDVDMAMMHCLLSRLPDDLPFEDILVTAKKLYDENDPTDLEGEVDALERREEEQRRIDEERLRQRRVERAGRNRAANGVLARLRRVLPRSPLARGAALAAAAALLAVYAYYRPDLFSR
;
A
#
# COMPACT_ATOMS: atom_id res chain seq x y z
N MET A 1 -27.46 51.63 -12.19
CA MET A 1 -26.71 52.11 -11.02
C MET A 1 -25.73 51.03 -10.64
N GLU A 2 -24.45 51.39 -10.50
CA GLU A 2 -23.40 50.56 -9.87
C GLU A 2 -23.81 50.21 -8.41
N ASP A 3 -23.19 49.32 -7.62
CA ASP A 3 -21.81 48.77 -7.50
C ASP A 3 -21.93 47.50 -6.58
N LYS A 4 -20.99 46.56 -6.35
CA LYS A 4 -19.61 46.29 -6.84
C LYS A 4 -19.27 44.79 -6.64
N ASN A 5 -18.21 44.29 -7.29
CA ASN A 5 -17.58 42.98 -7.01
C ASN A 5 -16.65 43.01 -5.77
N GLN A 6 -16.47 41.86 -5.11
CA GLN A 6 -15.14 41.48 -4.58
C GLN A 6 -14.98 39.96 -4.34
N GLU A 7 -14.36 39.29 -5.31
CA GLU A 7 -13.59 38.06 -5.05
C GLU A 7 -12.21 38.48 -4.50
N SER A 8 -11.65 37.74 -3.54
CA SER A 8 -10.25 37.93 -3.11
C SER A 8 -9.49 36.60 -3.15
N ASN A 9 -8.80 36.41 -4.27
CA ASN A 9 -7.88 35.31 -4.53
C ASN A 9 -6.52 35.58 -3.87
N ILE A 10 -6.08 34.71 -2.95
CA ILE A 10 -4.72 34.70 -2.36
C ILE A 10 -4.38 33.22 -2.11
N GLY A 11 -3.29 32.64 -2.62
CA GLY A 11 -2.15 33.21 -3.32
C GLY A 11 -0.86 32.87 -2.58
N ASP A 12 -0.37 31.64 -2.74
CA ASP A 12 0.88 31.19 -2.11
C ASP A 12 2.09 32.01 -2.59
N THR A 13 2.75 32.69 -1.66
CA THR A 13 4.09 33.26 -1.89
C THR A 13 5.01 32.91 -0.73
N CYS A 14 5.83 31.88 -0.93
CA CYS A 14 6.97 31.60 -0.05
C CYS A 14 8.01 32.72 -0.18
N ASN A 15 8.43 33.32 0.93
CA ASN A 15 9.58 34.20 0.97
C ASN A 15 10.62 33.71 1.98
N LEU A 16 11.87 33.66 1.52
CA LEU A 16 13.04 33.26 2.30
C LEU A 16 13.38 34.33 3.33
N ASN A 17 13.08 34.08 4.61
CA ASN A 17 13.92 34.47 5.74
C ASN A 17 13.43 33.79 7.02
N GLY A 18 14.28 32.97 7.64
CA GLY A 18 13.93 32.26 8.87
C GLY A 18 13.93 33.19 10.09
N ASN A 19 12.80 33.27 10.78
CA ASN A 19 12.74 33.58 12.21
C ASN A 19 11.46 32.97 12.79
N CYS A 20 11.59 32.11 13.79
CA CYS A 20 10.46 31.50 14.48
C CYS A 20 9.95 32.43 15.59
N SER A 21 8.63 32.53 15.73
CA SER A 21 7.95 33.09 16.90
C SER A 21 6.78 32.18 17.28
N PRO A 22 6.49 31.98 18.58
CA PRO A 22 5.58 30.94 19.04
C PRO A 22 4.10 31.32 18.83
N PRO A 23 3.20 30.34 18.60
CA PRO A 23 1.76 30.61 18.55
C PRO A 23 1.25 31.01 19.94
N THR A 24 0.35 32.01 19.95
CA THR A 24 -0.29 32.54 21.15
C THR A 24 -1.31 31.56 21.74
N LYS A 25 -1.45 31.60 23.08
CA LYS A 25 -2.36 30.72 23.84
C LYS A 25 -3.84 31.08 23.63
N ASN A 26 -4.65 30.02 23.57
CA ASN A 26 -6.04 29.91 24.01
C ASN A 26 -7.06 30.94 23.48
N ILE A 27 -7.89 30.48 22.53
CA ILE A 27 -9.34 30.76 22.59
C ILE A 27 -10.02 29.44 22.98
N SER A 28 -10.52 29.36 24.20
CA SER A 28 -11.27 28.22 24.71
C SER A 28 -12.70 28.25 24.18
N ILE A 29 -12.97 27.53 23.09
CA ILE A 29 -14.35 27.32 22.61
C ILE A 29 -14.97 26.18 23.42
N ASN A 30 -15.89 26.56 24.30
CA ASN A 30 -16.59 25.66 25.20
C ASN A 30 -17.84 25.11 24.49
N LEU A 31 -17.74 23.93 23.86
CA LEU A 31 -18.84 23.28 23.13
C LEU A 31 -19.50 22.19 23.98
N ASN A 32 -20.24 22.61 25.01
CA ASN A 32 -21.30 21.79 25.58
C ASN A 32 -22.42 21.66 24.53
N HIS A 33 -22.43 20.56 23.79
CA HIS A 33 -23.58 20.12 22.99
C HIS A 33 -23.83 18.63 23.17
N GLY A 34 -24.39 18.29 24.34
CA GLY A 34 -25.06 17.01 24.53
C GLY A 34 -26.34 16.95 23.71
N LYS A 35 -26.24 16.43 22.49
CA LYS A 35 -27.36 15.90 21.70
C LYS A 35 -26.91 14.56 21.12
N ASN A 36 -27.78 13.56 21.27
CA ASN A 36 -27.51 12.14 21.06
C ASN A 36 -26.61 11.84 19.84
N ILE A 37 -25.49 11.18 20.11
CA ILE A 37 -24.59 10.61 19.09
C ILE A 37 -25.16 9.27 18.57
N ASP A 38 -26.13 8.70 19.30
CA ASP A 38 -26.65 7.32 19.13
C ASP A 38 -27.43 7.08 17.82
N ASP A 39 -27.92 8.14 17.16
CA ASP A 39 -28.65 8.05 15.88
C ASP A 39 -27.73 7.95 14.64
N ILE A 40 -26.39 8.00 14.79
CA ILE A 40 -25.42 7.88 13.67
C ILE A 40 -24.81 6.46 13.63
N SER A 41 -25.66 5.43 13.72
CA SER A 41 -25.24 4.06 14.02
C SER A 41 -25.00 3.13 12.81
N THR A 42 -25.15 3.59 11.57
CA THR A 42 -24.64 2.84 10.39
C THR A 42 -24.29 3.75 9.19
N PRO A 43 -23.09 3.61 8.57
CA PRO A 43 -22.76 4.30 7.31
C PRO A 43 -23.59 3.84 6.09
N SER A 44 -24.34 2.75 6.24
CA SER A 44 -25.00 2.04 5.14
C SER A 44 -26.41 2.53 4.77
N GLU A 45 -26.84 3.71 5.25
CA GLU A 45 -27.99 4.42 4.64
C GLU A 45 -27.63 5.04 3.28
N LEU A 46 -26.32 5.18 3.02
CA LEU A 46 -25.78 5.54 1.73
C LEU A 46 -25.91 4.32 0.79
N LYS A 47 -26.85 4.37 -0.13
CA LYS A 47 -27.07 3.30 -1.12
C LYS A 47 -25.94 3.28 -2.15
N PHE A 48 -25.00 2.36 -2.00
CA PHE A 48 -23.80 2.26 -2.85
C PHE A 48 -23.95 1.35 -4.08
N ASP A 49 -24.95 0.46 -4.09
CA ASP A 49 -25.10 -0.63 -5.08
C ASP A 49 -26.26 -0.39 -6.10
N GLU A 50 -26.90 0.78 -6.14
CA GLU A 50 -28.00 1.08 -7.08
C GLU A 50 -27.48 1.40 -8.51
N ASP A 51 -27.04 0.38 -9.25
CA ASP A 51 -26.46 0.56 -10.59
C ASP A 51 -26.80 -0.56 -11.61
N PHE A 52 -28.06 -1.04 -11.63
CA PHE A 52 -28.56 -1.92 -12.72
C PHE A 52 -30.04 -1.68 -13.08
N GLU A 53 -30.32 -1.10 -14.26
CA GLU A 53 -31.65 -1.09 -14.89
C GLU A 53 -32.03 -2.44 -15.54
N PHE A 54 -31.14 -3.44 -15.47
CA PHE A 54 -31.35 -4.78 -16.06
C PHE A 54 -30.74 -5.85 -15.16
N GLU A 55 -31.53 -6.48 -14.29
CA GLU A 55 -31.05 -7.62 -13.48
C GLU A 55 -30.86 -8.88 -14.37
N ASP A 56 -29.65 -9.43 -14.34
CA ASP A 56 -29.33 -10.77 -14.86
C ASP A 56 -30.22 -11.82 -14.14
N PRO A 57 -30.97 -12.68 -14.85
CA PRO A 57 -31.84 -13.68 -14.22
C PRO A 57 -31.14 -14.57 -13.19
N ASP A 58 -29.85 -14.85 -13.38
CA ASP A 58 -29.04 -15.63 -12.43
C ASP A 58 -28.81 -14.85 -11.12
N VAL A 59 -28.66 -13.52 -11.21
CA VAL A 59 -28.51 -12.64 -10.04
C VAL A 59 -29.82 -12.54 -9.27
N THR A 60 -30.97 -12.36 -9.95
CA THR A 60 -32.29 -12.34 -9.29
C THR A 60 -32.61 -13.69 -8.62
N ALA A 61 -32.20 -14.82 -9.24
CA ALA A 61 -32.36 -16.15 -8.64
C ALA A 61 -31.47 -16.33 -7.39
N LYS A 62 -30.19 -15.94 -7.49
CA LYS A 62 -29.23 -15.96 -6.38
C LYS A 62 -29.69 -15.09 -5.19
N ARG A 63 -30.20 -13.89 -5.48
CA ARG A 63 -30.76 -12.95 -4.48
C ARG A 63 -31.84 -13.63 -3.64
N LYS A 64 -32.84 -14.25 -4.28
CA LYS A 64 -33.93 -14.98 -3.61
C LYS A 64 -33.44 -16.16 -2.79
N GLU A 65 -32.46 -16.92 -3.28
CA GLU A 65 -31.89 -18.04 -2.52
C GLU A 65 -31.14 -17.54 -1.27
N MET A 66 -30.38 -16.45 -1.38
CA MET A 66 -29.72 -15.80 -0.25
C MET A 66 -30.70 -15.27 0.79
N GLU A 67 -31.81 -14.66 0.36
CA GLU A 67 -32.88 -14.17 1.24
C GLU A 67 -33.52 -15.31 2.04
N ILE A 68 -33.86 -16.43 1.40
CA ILE A 68 -34.40 -17.64 2.07
C ILE A 68 -33.40 -18.19 3.08
N CYS A 69 -32.12 -18.32 2.72
CA CYS A 69 -31.07 -18.75 3.65
C CYS A 69 -30.92 -17.77 4.85
N LEU A 70 -31.17 -16.48 4.64
CA LEU A 70 -31.06 -15.44 5.64
C LEU A 70 -32.27 -15.35 6.59
N GLU A 71 -33.38 -16.05 6.34
CA GLU A 71 -34.50 -16.16 7.28
C GLU A 71 -34.08 -16.93 8.55
N ASN A 72 -33.30 -18.00 8.38
CA ASN A 72 -32.82 -18.87 9.46
C ASN A 72 -31.32 -19.16 9.28
N PRO A 73 -30.41 -18.21 9.57
CA PRO A 73 -28.98 -18.36 9.26
C PRO A 73 -28.30 -19.49 10.04
N ASP A 74 -28.78 -19.81 11.26
CA ASP A 74 -28.17 -20.79 12.16
C ASP A 74 -28.27 -22.25 11.66
N ILE A 75 -29.17 -22.53 10.71
CA ILE A 75 -29.30 -23.86 10.07
C ILE A 75 -28.55 -23.96 8.72
N VAL A 76 -27.99 -22.86 8.21
CA VAL A 76 -27.33 -22.83 6.90
C VAL A 76 -25.84 -23.10 7.08
N ASN A 77 -25.35 -24.17 6.46
CA ASN A 77 -23.94 -24.55 6.54
C ASN A 77 -23.02 -23.46 5.95
N ILE A 78 -21.85 -23.28 6.55
CA ILE A 78 -20.82 -22.32 6.14
C ILE A 78 -20.47 -22.45 4.65
N GLU A 79 -20.38 -23.68 4.14
CA GLU A 79 -20.12 -24.00 2.73
C GLU A 79 -21.11 -23.32 1.77
N LYS A 80 -22.39 -23.18 2.16
CA LYS A 80 -23.41 -22.52 1.33
C LYS A 80 -23.14 -21.01 1.26
N TRP A 81 -22.83 -20.36 2.38
CA TRP A 81 -22.41 -18.95 2.41
C TRP A 81 -21.14 -18.72 1.58
N GLN A 82 -20.15 -19.60 1.69
CA GLN A 82 -18.94 -19.54 0.88
C GLN A 82 -19.24 -19.72 -0.62
N SER A 83 -20.21 -20.57 -0.99
CA SER A 83 -20.62 -20.75 -2.39
C SER A 83 -21.23 -19.49 -3.00
N PHE A 84 -22.05 -18.75 -2.23
CA PHE A 84 -22.58 -17.46 -2.66
C PHE A 84 -21.48 -16.42 -2.86
N ALA A 85 -20.54 -16.34 -1.92
CA ALA A 85 -19.48 -15.33 -1.95
C ALA A 85 -18.41 -15.59 -3.04
N LYS A 86 -18.12 -16.86 -3.36
CA LYS A 86 -17.17 -17.24 -4.42
C LYS A 86 -17.77 -17.17 -5.84
N SER A 87 -19.05 -17.52 -6.00
CA SER A 87 -19.73 -17.48 -7.31
C SER A 87 -19.86 -16.06 -7.88
N LYS A 88 -20.03 -15.96 -9.21
CA LYS A 88 -20.17 -14.72 -9.99
C LYS A 88 -21.07 -13.69 -9.27
N GLY A 89 -20.63 -12.44 -9.22
CA GLY A 89 -21.31 -11.32 -8.56
C GLY A 89 -21.17 -11.29 -7.03
N GLY A 90 -20.53 -12.29 -6.40
CA GLY A 90 -20.32 -12.32 -4.96
C GLY A 90 -21.63 -12.23 -4.17
N LEU A 91 -21.64 -11.49 -3.07
CA LEU A 91 -22.84 -11.33 -2.23
C LEU A 91 -23.79 -10.22 -2.72
N ILE A 92 -23.64 -9.77 -3.97
CA ILE A 92 -24.50 -8.79 -4.67
C ILE A 92 -24.44 -7.38 -4.07
N ALA A 93 -24.90 -7.18 -2.83
CA ALA A 93 -25.09 -5.86 -2.21
C ALA A 93 -24.71 -5.83 -0.72
N ASP A 94 -24.37 -4.64 -0.22
CA ASP A 94 -23.89 -4.40 1.15
C ASP A 94 -24.92 -4.81 2.23
N GLU A 95 -26.21 -4.81 1.91
CA GLU A 95 -27.29 -5.31 2.78
C GLU A 95 -27.14 -6.80 3.13
N TYR A 96 -26.68 -7.61 2.18
CA TYR A 96 -26.40 -9.03 2.40
C TYR A 96 -25.00 -9.21 2.98
N ARG A 97 -23.99 -8.44 2.52
CA ARG A 97 -22.62 -8.50 3.05
C ARG A 97 -22.58 -8.21 4.55
N ARG A 98 -23.30 -7.20 5.05
CA ARG A 98 -23.42 -6.89 6.50
C ARG A 98 -23.87 -8.09 7.33
N ARG A 99 -24.76 -8.92 6.77
CA ARG A 99 -25.33 -10.09 7.45
C ARG A 99 -24.46 -11.34 7.29
N ILE A 100 -23.81 -11.51 6.14
CA ILE A 100 -23.11 -12.74 5.74
C ILE A 100 -21.61 -12.69 6.04
N TRP A 101 -20.93 -11.55 5.92
CA TRP A 101 -19.51 -11.43 6.24
C TRP A 101 -19.18 -11.86 7.68
N PRO A 102 -19.95 -11.49 8.73
CA PRO A 102 -19.74 -12.01 10.08
C PRO A 102 -19.93 -13.52 10.19
N LEU A 103 -20.88 -14.10 9.43
CA LEU A 103 -21.12 -15.55 9.38
C LEU A 103 -19.94 -16.28 8.72
N LEU A 104 -19.37 -15.72 7.63
CA LEU A 104 -18.23 -16.30 6.91
C LEU A 104 -16.99 -16.48 7.79
N VAL A 105 -16.74 -15.53 8.71
CA VAL A 105 -15.60 -15.59 9.65
C VAL A 105 -15.96 -16.18 11.02
N GLY A 106 -17.20 -16.63 11.22
CA GLY A 106 -17.68 -17.22 12.47
C GLY A 106 -17.71 -16.26 13.66
N VAL A 107 -18.13 -15.01 13.44
CA VAL A 107 -18.36 -13.99 14.49
C VAL A 107 -19.74 -14.18 15.10
N THR A 108 -19.82 -14.25 16.44
CA THR A 108 -21.10 -14.34 17.15
C THR A 108 -21.66 -12.95 17.50
N ARG A 109 -22.95 -12.87 17.85
CA ARG A 109 -23.57 -11.61 18.31
C ARG A 109 -22.97 -11.12 19.63
N ASP A 110 -22.55 -12.03 20.51
CA ASP A 110 -21.94 -11.68 21.80
C ASP A 110 -20.56 -11.03 21.65
N GLU A 111 -19.86 -11.27 20.54
CA GLU A 111 -18.60 -10.60 20.20
C GLU A 111 -18.79 -9.16 19.68
N MET A 112 -20.00 -8.78 19.26
CA MET A 112 -20.33 -7.47 18.66
C MET A 112 -20.54 -6.38 19.73
N THR A 113 -19.49 -6.10 20.51
CA THR A 113 -19.54 -5.15 21.62
C THR A 113 -19.47 -3.69 21.17
N GLU A 114 -20.12 -2.80 21.92
CA GLU A 114 -20.05 -1.35 21.74
C GLU A 114 -18.59 -0.85 21.73
N PRO A 115 -18.24 0.15 20.90
CA PRO A 115 -16.93 0.79 20.97
C PRO A 115 -16.74 1.57 22.28
N PRO A 116 -15.53 1.57 22.86
CA PRO A 116 -15.15 2.56 23.89
C PRO A 116 -15.00 3.94 23.25
N SER A 117 -14.95 4.99 24.08
CA SER A 117 -14.72 6.35 23.57
C SER A 117 -13.30 6.52 23.02
N LEU A 118 -13.12 7.43 22.05
CA LEU A 118 -11.80 7.71 21.46
C LEU A 118 -10.79 8.24 22.51
N ASP A 119 -11.27 9.01 23.49
CA ASP A 119 -10.47 9.57 24.58
C ASP A 119 -9.77 8.47 25.42
N GLU A 120 -10.45 7.35 25.67
CA GLU A 120 -9.88 6.19 26.38
C GLU A 120 -8.68 5.57 25.63
N LEU A 121 -8.69 5.64 24.29
CA LEU A 121 -7.68 5.02 23.43
C LEU A 121 -6.55 5.99 23.03
N SER A 122 -6.72 7.29 23.30
CA SER A 122 -5.78 8.37 22.95
C SER A 122 -4.37 8.22 23.54
N THR A 123 -4.22 7.41 24.59
CA THR A 123 -2.95 7.15 25.27
C THR A 123 -2.07 6.08 24.61
N HIS A 124 -2.58 5.38 23.58
CA HIS A 124 -1.84 4.29 22.94
C HIS A 124 -0.66 4.80 22.09
N VAL A 125 0.47 4.10 22.12
CA VAL A 125 1.71 4.54 21.46
C VAL A 125 1.59 4.69 19.94
N GLU A 126 0.75 3.88 19.30
CA GLU A 126 0.48 3.95 17.85
C GLU A 126 -0.66 4.92 17.48
N TYR A 127 -1.35 5.54 18.45
CA TYR A 127 -2.51 6.44 18.22
C TYR A 127 -2.22 7.50 17.14
N ASN A 128 -1.13 8.25 17.29
CA ASN A 128 -0.77 9.31 16.36
C ASN A 128 -0.50 8.79 14.93
N GLN A 129 0.05 7.58 14.79
CA GLN A 129 0.28 7.00 13.46
C GLN A 129 -1.04 6.59 12.80
N VAL A 130 -1.94 5.95 13.56
CA VAL A 130 -3.28 5.57 13.08
C VAL A 130 -4.06 6.81 12.64
N VAL A 131 -4.10 7.86 13.47
CA VAL A 131 -4.79 9.13 13.14
C VAL A 131 -4.19 9.81 11.91
N LEU A 132 -2.86 9.84 11.77
CA LEU A 132 -2.22 10.40 10.57
C LEU A 132 -2.58 9.63 9.30
N ASP A 133 -2.72 8.32 9.39
CA ASP A 133 -3.05 7.46 8.25
C ASP A 133 -4.53 7.56 7.87
N VAL A 134 -5.44 7.50 8.86
CA VAL A 134 -6.88 7.72 8.69
C VAL A 134 -7.20 9.10 8.10
N ASN A 135 -6.42 10.13 8.44
CA ASN A 135 -6.52 11.45 7.83
C ASN A 135 -6.04 11.51 6.37
N ARG A 136 -5.18 10.58 5.93
CA ARG A 136 -4.80 10.46 4.50
C ARG A 136 -5.83 9.65 3.70
N SER A 137 -6.66 8.83 4.35
CA SER A 137 -7.73 8.04 3.74
C SER A 137 -8.95 8.87 3.27
N LEU A 138 -8.93 10.20 3.37
CA LEU A 138 -10.07 11.08 3.07
C LEU A 138 -10.72 10.88 1.69
N LYS A 139 -9.97 10.37 0.69
CA LYS A 139 -10.48 10.06 -0.66
C LYS A 139 -11.29 8.76 -0.76
N ARG A 140 -11.22 7.89 0.25
CA ARG A 140 -11.96 6.61 0.32
C ARG A 140 -13.39 6.77 0.84
N PHE A 141 -13.69 7.89 1.49
CA PHE A 141 -15.06 8.23 1.85
C PHE A 141 -15.86 8.64 0.61
N PRO A 142 -17.14 8.25 0.51
CA PRO A 142 -17.95 8.56 -0.66
C PRO A 142 -18.04 10.07 -0.93
N PRO A 143 -17.95 10.50 -2.21
CA PRO A 143 -18.11 11.91 -2.56
C PRO A 143 -19.53 12.36 -2.22
N GLY A 144 -19.66 13.41 -1.40
CA GLY A 144 -20.93 13.97 -0.98
C GLY A 144 -21.33 13.69 0.46
N ILE A 145 -20.61 12.84 1.23
CA ILE A 145 -20.91 12.73 2.66
C ILE A 145 -20.62 14.06 3.38
N PRO A 146 -21.52 14.53 4.28
CA PRO A 146 -21.30 15.68 5.15
C PRO A 146 -19.97 15.58 5.91
N TYR A 147 -19.36 16.75 6.15
CA TYR A 147 -18.08 16.82 6.87
C TYR A 147 -18.15 16.18 8.26
N GLU A 148 -19.23 16.43 9.00
CA GLU A 148 -19.44 15.88 10.35
C GLU A 148 -19.52 14.34 10.34
N GLN A 149 -20.27 13.74 9.40
CA GLN A 149 -20.33 12.29 9.22
C GLN A 149 -18.97 11.70 8.84
N ARG A 150 -18.16 12.43 8.07
CA ARG A 150 -16.79 12.01 7.72
C ARG A 150 -15.87 11.99 8.94
N VAL A 151 -15.92 13.01 9.78
CA VAL A 151 -15.14 13.06 11.03
C VAL A 151 -15.56 11.92 11.96
N ALA A 152 -16.87 11.71 12.16
CA ALA A 152 -17.38 10.59 12.97
C ALA A 152 -16.90 9.22 12.44
N LEU A 153 -16.89 9.02 11.12
CA LEU A 153 -16.34 7.82 10.48
C LEU A 153 -14.82 7.66 10.68
N GLN A 154 -14.06 8.75 10.67
CA GLN A 154 -12.62 8.73 10.95
C GLN A 154 -12.33 8.38 12.42
N ASP A 155 -13.15 8.88 13.35
CA ASP A 155 -13.07 8.54 14.77
C ASP A 155 -13.42 7.06 15.00
N GLN A 156 -14.53 6.58 14.41
CA GLN A 156 -14.92 5.16 14.44
C GLN A 156 -13.82 4.25 13.86
N LEU A 157 -13.19 4.62 12.74
CA LEU A 157 -12.09 3.87 12.13
C LEU A 157 -10.84 3.84 13.03
N THR A 158 -10.51 4.97 13.67
CA THR A 158 -9.41 5.07 14.62
C THR A 158 -9.66 4.18 15.84
N VAL A 159 -10.87 4.23 16.41
CA VAL A 159 -11.30 3.34 17.50
C VAL A 159 -11.24 1.88 17.08
N LEU A 160 -11.77 1.50 15.92
CA LEU A 160 -11.76 0.13 15.39
C LEU A 160 -10.34 -0.45 15.33
N ILE A 161 -9.40 0.29 14.73
CA ILE A 161 -8.00 -0.14 14.60
C ILE A 161 -7.35 -0.30 15.97
N LEU A 162 -7.50 0.69 16.86
CA LEU A 162 -6.88 0.68 18.18
C LEU A 162 -7.45 -0.42 19.10
N ARG A 163 -8.76 -0.70 19.04
CA ARG A 163 -9.37 -1.82 19.78
C ARG A 163 -8.69 -3.16 19.45
N VAL A 164 -8.34 -3.41 18.18
CA VAL A 164 -7.68 -4.67 17.78
C VAL A 164 -6.24 -4.72 18.28
N ILE A 165 -5.49 -3.63 18.13
CA ILE A 165 -4.09 -3.54 18.58
C ILE A 165 -3.98 -3.69 20.11
N ILE A 166 -4.86 -3.03 20.87
CA ILE A 166 -4.89 -3.12 22.33
C ILE A 166 -5.28 -4.53 22.81
N LYS A 167 -6.19 -5.21 22.09
CA LYS A 167 -6.55 -6.62 22.34
C LYS A 167 -5.39 -7.58 22.04
N TYR A 168 -4.52 -7.25 21.08
CA TYR A 168 -3.41 -8.09 20.63
C TYR A 168 -2.07 -7.31 20.61
N PRO A 169 -1.49 -6.96 21.78
CA PRO A 169 -0.36 -6.00 21.89
C PRO A 169 0.97 -6.47 21.25
N HIS A 170 1.03 -7.74 20.82
CA HIS A 170 2.15 -8.30 20.08
C HIS A 170 2.10 -7.96 18.59
N LEU A 171 0.92 -7.68 18.03
CA LEU A 171 0.76 -7.19 16.66
C LEU A 171 1.34 -5.77 16.54
N LYS A 172 1.76 -5.40 15.34
CA LYS A 172 2.28 -4.07 15.00
C LYS A 172 1.41 -3.44 13.92
N TYR A 173 1.14 -2.14 14.03
CA TYR A 173 0.41 -1.43 12.99
C TYR A 173 1.27 -1.30 11.73
N TYR A 174 0.70 -1.61 10.56
CA TYR A 174 1.32 -1.35 9.26
C TYR A 174 0.49 -0.34 8.45
N GLN A 175 1.18 0.53 7.69
CA GLN A 175 0.53 1.47 6.81
C GLN A 175 -0.20 0.73 5.68
N GLY A 176 -1.52 0.91 5.60
CA GLY A 176 -2.43 0.18 4.71
C GLY A 176 -3.46 -0.68 5.46
N TYR A 177 -3.23 -1.01 6.74
CA TYR A 177 -4.22 -1.71 7.58
C TYR A 177 -5.54 -0.93 7.72
N HIS A 178 -5.46 0.40 7.64
CA HIS A 178 -6.62 1.29 7.66
C HIS A 178 -7.51 1.15 6.41
N ASP A 179 -6.95 0.85 5.22
CA ASP A 179 -7.74 0.61 4.00
C ASP A 179 -8.58 -0.67 4.16
N VAL A 180 -8.07 -1.69 4.88
CA VAL A 180 -8.85 -2.89 5.21
C VAL A 180 -9.92 -2.60 6.25
N ALA A 181 -9.56 -1.90 7.33
CA ALA A 181 -10.48 -1.58 8.40
C ALA A 181 -11.65 -0.67 7.94
N ILE A 182 -11.44 0.27 7.01
CA ILE A 182 -12.53 1.13 6.50
C ILE A 182 -13.50 0.36 5.60
N THR A 183 -13.03 -0.55 4.75
CA THR A 183 -13.92 -1.39 3.92
C THR A 183 -14.86 -2.21 4.79
N LEU A 184 -14.35 -2.77 5.89
CA LEU A 184 -15.19 -3.47 6.87
C LEU A 184 -16.18 -2.51 7.55
N LEU A 185 -15.71 -1.36 8.03
CA LEU A 185 -16.55 -0.37 8.73
C LEU A 185 -17.73 0.13 7.89
N LEU A 186 -17.53 0.39 6.59
CA LEU A 186 -18.58 0.87 5.69
C LEU A 186 -19.69 -0.19 5.47
N VAL A 187 -19.32 -1.46 5.33
CA VAL A 187 -20.25 -2.57 5.08
C VAL A 187 -20.92 -3.08 6.36
N CYS A 188 -20.10 -3.34 7.39
CA CYS A 188 -20.48 -4.08 8.60
C CYS A 188 -20.83 -3.18 9.80
N GLY A 189 -20.50 -1.89 9.77
CA GLY A 189 -20.60 -1.00 10.93
C GLY A 189 -19.55 -1.30 12.00
N ASP A 190 -19.48 -0.43 13.01
CA ASP A 190 -18.47 -0.43 14.08
C ASP A 190 -18.51 -1.69 14.97
N LYS A 191 -19.71 -2.18 15.32
CA LYS A 191 -19.90 -3.33 16.23
C LYS A 191 -19.45 -4.65 15.62
N ALA A 192 -19.82 -4.92 14.36
CA ALA A 192 -19.49 -6.18 13.69
C ALA A 192 -18.10 -6.17 13.05
N SER A 193 -17.58 -5.00 12.66
CA SER A 193 -16.23 -4.88 12.10
C SER A 193 -15.13 -5.22 13.10
N PHE A 194 -15.31 -4.90 14.40
CA PHE A 194 -14.29 -5.19 15.41
C PHE A 194 -13.95 -6.68 15.55
N PRO A 195 -14.90 -7.60 15.83
CA PRO A 195 -14.59 -9.01 15.93
C PRO A 195 -14.20 -9.63 14.57
N LEU A 196 -14.73 -9.13 13.44
CA LEU A 196 -14.32 -9.58 12.11
C LEU A 196 -12.85 -9.23 11.84
N LEU A 197 -12.44 -7.97 12.05
CA LEU A 197 -11.06 -7.53 11.92
C LEU A 197 -10.12 -8.25 12.91
N CYS A 198 -10.59 -8.61 14.11
CA CYS A 198 -9.84 -9.50 15.02
C CYS A 198 -9.49 -10.84 14.35
N ARG A 199 -10.46 -11.50 13.69
CA ARG A 199 -10.25 -12.80 13.01
C ARG A 199 -9.32 -12.68 11.81
N LEU A 200 -9.33 -11.53 11.10
CA LEU A 200 -8.41 -11.30 9.99
C LEU A 200 -6.97 -11.02 10.44
N SER A 201 -6.80 -10.49 11.65
CA SER A 201 -5.52 -9.98 12.16
C SER A 201 -4.79 -10.92 13.10
N TYR A 202 -5.50 -11.82 13.79
CA TYR A 202 -4.89 -12.74 14.75
C TYR A 202 -5.43 -14.18 14.65
N GLY A 203 -4.52 -15.13 14.56
CA GLY A 203 -4.79 -16.57 14.47
C GLY A 203 -3.85 -17.28 13.50
N PRO A 204 -3.83 -18.63 13.49
CA PRO A 204 -2.97 -19.40 12.58
C PRO A 204 -3.39 -19.27 11.10
N THR A 205 -4.65 -18.94 10.84
CA THR A 205 -5.22 -18.75 9.49
C THR A 205 -5.58 -17.29 9.22
N ALA A 206 -5.06 -16.34 10.02
CA ALA A 206 -5.40 -14.93 9.91
C ALA A 206 -4.60 -14.27 8.78
N PRO A 207 -5.23 -13.82 7.67
CA PRO A 207 -4.52 -13.36 6.48
C PRO A 207 -3.69 -12.08 6.65
N LEU A 208 -3.98 -11.25 7.66
CA LEU A 208 -3.24 -10.01 7.91
C LEU A 208 -2.13 -10.19 8.98
N ALA A 209 -2.13 -11.31 9.71
CA ALA A 209 -1.12 -11.59 10.74
C ALA A 209 0.34 -11.56 10.24
N PRO A 210 0.68 -11.97 8.99
CA PRO A 210 2.02 -11.82 8.42
C PRO A 210 2.45 -10.37 8.17
N PHE A 211 1.50 -9.44 8.06
CA PHE A 211 1.74 -8.01 7.79
C PHE A 211 1.93 -7.22 9.09
N MET A 212 1.38 -7.73 10.20
CA MET A 212 1.43 -7.12 11.53
C MET A 212 2.63 -7.62 12.37
N GLN A 213 3.66 -8.15 11.71
CA GLN A 213 4.91 -8.58 12.35
C GLN A 213 5.91 -7.43 12.46
N THR A 214 6.91 -7.58 13.35
CA THR A 214 8.00 -6.59 13.51
C THR A 214 8.88 -6.45 12.25
N THR A 215 8.85 -7.43 11.34
CA THR A 215 9.59 -7.39 10.07
C THR A 215 8.66 -7.73 8.91
N MET A 216 8.95 -7.17 7.74
CA MET A 216 8.20 -7.45 6.50
C MET A 216 8.58 -8.78 5.84
N GLN A 217 9.52 -9.56 6.38
CA GLN A 217 9.99 -10.79 5.72
C GLN A 217 8.86 -11.82 5.52
N PRO A 218 7.95 -12.08 6.48
CA PRO A 218 6.82 -13.00 6.25
C PRO A 218 5.87 -12.49 5.16
N THR A 219 5.66 -11.16 5.06
CA THR A 219 4.86 -10.57 3.99
C THR A 219 5.52 -10.74 2.62
N GLN A 220 6.83 -10.45 2.54
CA GLN A 220 7.64 -10.58 1.33
C GLN A 220 7.65 -12.02 0.84
N HIS A 221 7.83 -12.96 1.76
CA HIS A 221 7.86 -14.39 1.48
C HIS A 221 6.54 -14.88 0.86
N LEU A 222 5.40 -14.57 1.48
CA LEU A 222 4.09 -14.92 0.91
C LEU A 222 3.86 -14.26 -0.46
N LEU A 223 4.32 -13.02 -0.66
CA LEU A 223 4.22 -12.33 -1.95
C LEU A 223 5.12 -12.95 -3.04
N ASN A 224 6.25 -13.56 -2.67
CA ASN A 224 7.19 -14.20 -3.61
C ASN A 224 6.58 -15.42 -4.34
N TYR A 225 5.57 -16.08 -3.76
CA TYR A 225 4.79 -17.15 -4.40
C TYR A 225 4.19 -16.73 -5.76
N MET A 226 3.95 -15.43 -5.97
CA MET A 226 3.49 -14.90 -7.25
C MET A 226 4.43 -15.26 -8.42
N LEU A 227 5.75 -15.27 -8.21
CA LEU A 227 6.73 -15.42 -9.28
C LEU A 227 6.81 -16.85 -9.89
N PRO A 228 6.86 -17.95 -9.11
CA PRO A 228 6.78 -19.29 -9.69
C PRO A 228 5.38 -19.60 -10.26
N VAL A 229 4.30 -19.06 -9.69
CA VAL A 229 2.94 -19.18 -10.27
C VAL A 229 2.87 -18.52 -11.64
N ILE A 230 3.39 -17.29 -11.80
CA ILE A 230 3.47 -16.63 -13.11
C ILE A 230 4.32 -17.46 -14.08
N ARG A 231 5.45 -18.02 -13.64
CA ARG A 231 6.35 -18.82 -14.50
C ARG A 231 5.72 -20.08 -15.04
N ARG A 232 4.97 -20.81 -14.21
CA ARG A 232 4.26 -22.02 -14.62
C ARG A 232 3.09 -21.73 -15.57
N ALA A 233 2.51 -20.52 -15.50
CA ALA A 233 1.42 -20.08 -16.38
C ALA A 233 1.89 -19.45 -17.70
N ASP A 234 2.91 -18.59 -17.64
CA ASP A 234 3.55 -17.93 -18.78
C ASP A 234 5.04 -17.65 -18.48
N ASP A 235 5.88 -18.60 -18.86
CA ASP A 235 7.34 -18.55 -18.68
C ASP A 235 7.94 -17.30 -19.34
N LYS A 236 7.45 -16.90 -20.53
CA LYS A 236 7.95 -15.73 -21.27
C LYS A 236 7.63 -14.42 -20.53
N LEU A 237 6.48 -14.33 -19.86
CA LEU A 237 6.13 -13.20 -19.01
C LEU A 237 7.06 -13.13 -17.81
N ALA A 238 7.27 -14.26 -17.14
CA ALA A 238 8.16 -14.35 -15.99
C ALA A 238 9.61 -13.96 -16.36
N ASP A 239 10.09 -14.43 -17.51
CA ASP A 239 11.40 -14.11 -18.08
C ASP A 239 11.56 -12.60 -18.39
N CYS A 240 10.47 -11.90 -18.71
CA CYS A 240 10.44 -10.45 -18.91
C CYS A 240 10.56 -9.68 -17.58
N LEU A 241 9.82 -10.10 -16.55
CA LEU A 241 9.85 -9.52 -15.21
C LEU A 241 11.22 -9.72 -14.54
N ASP A 242 11.80 -10.91 -14.65
CA ASP A 242 13.14 -11.25 -14.16
C ASP A 242 14.22 -10.37 -14.83
N LYS A 243 14.20 -10.24 -16.17
CA LYS A 243 15.18 -9.42 -16.91
C LYS A 243 15.05 -7.93 -16.62
N ALA A 244 13.83 -7.44 -16.37
CA ALA A 244 13.60 -6.07 -15.92
C ALA A 244 14.05 -5.86 -14.47
N GLY A 245 14.23 -6.91 -13.67
CA GLY A 245 14.63 -6.82 -12.26
C GLY A 245 13.59 -6.13 -11.37
N VAL A 246 12.30 -6.24 -11.72
CA VAL A 246 11.21 -5.51 -11.04
C VAL A 246 10.81 -6.11 -9.68
N GLY A 247 11.13 -7.40 -9.46
CA GLY A 247 10.77 -8.12 -8.23
C GLY A 247 9.25 -8.17 -8.02
N THR A 248 8.81 -8.14 -6.76
CA THR A 248 7.38 -8.17 -6.39
C THR A 248 6.88 -6.89 -5.72
N MET A 249 7.76 -5.92 -5.44
CA MET A 249 7.44 -4.72 -4.64
C MET A 249 6.31 -3.86 -5.22
N PHE A 250 6.10 -3.88 -6.55
CA PHE A 250 5.01 -3.17 -7.21
C PHE A 250 3.61 -3.62 -6.74
N ALA A 251 3.49 -4.88 -6.31
CA ALA A 251 2.25 -5.52 -5.87
C ALA A 251 2.03 -5.49 -4.34
N LEU A 252 3.05 -5.13 -3.56
CA LEU A 252 2.96 -5.06 -2.10
C LEU A 252 1.81 -4.16 -1.62
N PRO A 253 1.53 -2.97 -2.20
CA PRO A 253 0.37 -2.16 -1.82
C PRO A 253 -0.98 -2.85 -2.06
N TRP A 254 -1.07 -3.68 -3.10
CA TRP A 254 -2.29 -4.42 -3.42
C TRP A 254 -2.54 -5.50 -2.39
N TYR A 255 -1.50 -6.27 -2.05
CA TYR A 255 -1.61 -7.37 -1.10
C TYR A 255 -1.90 -6.88 0.32
N LEU A 256 -1.21 -5.83 0.79
CA LEU A 256 -1.39 -5.24 2.12
C LEU A 256 -2.77 -4.63 2.37
N THR A 257 -3.42 -4.12 1.32
CA THR A 257 -4.71 -3.39 1.41
C THR A 257 -5.89 -4.19 0.87
N TRP A 258 -5.67 -5.45 0.45
CA TRP A 258 -6.62 -6.27 -0.31
C TRP A 258 -7.21 -5.50 -1.50
N PHE A 259 -6.33 -4.85 -2.27
CA PHE A 259 -6.64 -3.96 -3.39
C PHE A 259 -7.45 -2.69 -3.01
N GLY A 260 -7.84 -2.55 -1.74
CA GLY A 260 -8.67 -1.46 -1.22
C GLY A 260 -8.05 -0.08 -1.42
N HIS A 261 -6.72 0.05 -1.50
CA HIS A 261 -6.07 1.31 -1.84
C HIS A 261 -5.88 1.54 -3.35
N SER A 262 -5.93 0.48 -4.17
CA SER A 262 -5.47 0.52 -5.56
C SER A 262 -6.57 0.47 -6.62
N LEU A 263 -7.81 0.13 -6.24
CA LEU A 263 -8.98 0.21 -7.12
C LEU A 263 -9.76 1.50 -6.84
N ASN A 264 -10.30 2.11 -7.89
CA ASN A 264 -11.14 3.30 -7.77
C ASN A 264 -12.62 2.97 -7.54
N ARG A 265 -13.08 1.80 -8.04
CA ARG A 265 -14.47 1.33 -7.91
C ARG A 265 -14.66 0.56 -6.60
N TYR A 266 -15.55 1.05 -5.73
CA TYR A 266 -15.87 0.41 -4.44
C TYR A 266 -16.46 -1.00 -4.61
N SER A 267 -17.34 -1.18 -5.60
CA SER A 267 -17.98 -2.46 -5.93
C SER A 267 -16.98 -3.58 -6.22
N ASP A 268 -15.89 -3.29 -6.93
CA ASP A 268 -14.83 -4.27 -7.19
C ASP A 268 -14.07 -4.65 -5.91
N VAL A 269 -13.84 -3.69 -5.00
CA VAL A 269 -13.20 -3.96 -3.69
C VAL A 269 -14.08 -4.88 -2.84
N VAL A 270 -15.36 -4.56 -2.62
CA VAL A 270 -16.25 -5.41 -1.81
C VAL A 270 -16.49 -6.78 -2.45
N ARG A 271 -16.49 -6.87 -3.79
CA ARG A 271 -16.55 -8.13 -4.54
C ARG A 271 -15.32 -9.02 -4.31
N LEU A 272 -14.12 -8.43 -4.20
CA LEU A 272 -12.91 -9.16 -3.80
C LEU A 272 -12.98 -9.62 -2.34
N TYR A 273 -13.52 -8.80 -1.43
CA TYR A 273 -13.69 -9.16 -0.02
C TYR A 273 -14.65 -10.33 0.17
N ASP A 274 -15.76 -10.38 -0.58
CA ASP A 274 -16.66 -11.55 -0.62
C ASP A 274 -15.86 -12.85 -0.82
N TYR A 275 -14.94 -12.85 -1.77
CA TYR A 275 -14.10 -14.01 -2.07
C TYR A 275 -13.02 -14.23 -1.00
N PHE A 276 -12.29 -13.19 -0.60
CA PHE A 276 -11.14 -13.29 0.32
C PHE A 276 -11.54 -13.74 1.73
N LEU A 277 -12.70 -13.32 2.24
CA LEU A 277 -13.21 -13.74 3.56
C LEU A 277 -13.49 -15.24 3.67
N CYS A 278 -13.57 -15.96 2.54
CA CYS A 278 -13.81 -17.40 2.49
C CYS A 278 -12.74 -18.19 1.71
N ALA A 279 -11.64 -17.57 1.33
CA ALA A 279 -10.53 -18.20 0.62
C ALA A 279 -9.35 -18.52 1.56
N PRO A 280 -8.45 -19.44 1.17
CA PRO A 280 -7.19 -19.65 1.89
C PRO A 280 -6.38 -18.34 1.97
N PRO A 281 -5.63 -18.08 3.07
CA PRO A 281 -4.95 -16.79 3.29
C PRO A 281 -3.99 -16.31 2.19
N LEU A 282 -3.43 -17.24 1.40
CA LEU A 282 -2.52 -16.93 0.30
C LEU A 282 -3.25 -16.57 -1.01
N PHE A 283 -4.56 -16.82 -1.12
CA PHE A 283 -5.34 -16.61 -2.36
C PHE A 283 -5.24 -15.19 -2.96
N PRO A 284 -5.13 -14.08 -2.19
CA PRO A 284 -4.90 -12.76 -2.77
C PRO A 284 -3.59 -12.64 -3.59
N VAL A 285 -2.58 -13.48 -3.31
CA VAL A 285 -1.34 -13.54 -4.12
C VAL A 285 -1.60 -14.20 -5.48
N TYR A 286 -2.52 -15.16 -5.55
CA TYR A 286 -2.96 -15.76 -6.81
C TYR A 286 -3.83 -14.82 -7.64
N VAL A 287 -4.65 -13.97 -7.00
CA VAL A 287 -5.33 -12.84 -7.67
C VAL A 287 -4.32 -11.83 -8.21
N THR A 288 -3.27 -11.54 -7.44
CA THR A 288 -2.15 -10.70 -7.89
C THR A 288 -1.45 -11.31 -9.12
N ALA A 289 -1.14 -12.61 -9.12
CA ALA A 289 -0.56 -13.31 -10.26
C ALA A 289 -1.48 -13.30 -11.50
N ALA A 290 -2.77 -13.60 -11.32
CA ALA A 290 -3.77 -13.56 -12.39
C ALA A 290 -3.92 -12.16 -13.02
N LEU A 291 -3.83 -11.11 -12.21
CA LEU A 291 -3.86 -9.73 -12.68
C LEU A 291 -2.61 -9.35 -13.49
N VAL A 292 -1.43 -9.84 -13.12
CA VAL A 292 -0.20 -9.64 -13.90
C VAL A 292 -0.27 -10.42 -15.22
N LEU A 293 -0.78 -11.65 -15.21
CA LEU A 293 -1.02 -12.47 -16.41
C LEU A 293 -2.04 -11.83 -17.36
N HIS A 294 -3.15 -11.29 -16.84
CA HIS A 294 -4.12 -10.53 -17.63
C HIS A 294 -3.47 -9.33 -18.35
N ARG A 295 -2.48 -8.70 -17.71
CA ARG A 295 -1.73 -7.54 -18.25
C ARG A 295 -0.47 -7.93 -19.05
N ALA A 296 -0.24 -9.21 -19.30
CA ALA A 296 0.92 -9.70 -20.08
C ALA A 296 1.10 -8.99 -21.44
N PRO A 297 0.06 -8.68 -22.24
CA PRO A 297 0.22 -7.95 -23.50
C PRO A 297 0.85 -6.57 -23.33
N ALA A 298 0.55 -5.86 -22.24
CA ALA A 298 1.14 -4.56 -21.94
C ALA A 298 2.58 -4.70 -21.43
N VAL A 299 2.87 -5.74 -20.63
CA VAL A 299 4.23 -6.07 -20.18
C VAL A 299 5.15 -6.39 -21.37
N TYR A 300 4.66 -7.17 -22.35
CA TYR A 300 5.42 -7.48 -23.57
C TYR A 300 5.69 -6.28 -24.49
N ALA A 301 4.89 -5.22 -24.39
CA ALA A 301 5.08 -3.97 -25.12
C ALA A 301 5.89 -2.93 -24.32
N CYS A 302 6.24 -3.22 -23.06
CA CYS A 302 7.02 -2.35 -22.20
C CYS A 302 8.52 -2.54 -22.44
N ASP A 303 9.30 -1.48 -22.26
CA ASP A 303 10.76 -1.60 -22.23
C ASP A 303 11.18 -2.47 -21.04
N VAL A 304 12.20 -3.30 -21.24
CA VAL A 304 12.77 -4.19 -20.21
C VAL A 304 13.68 -3.38 -19.27
N ASP A 305 13.06 -2.45 -18.55
CA ASP A 305 13.66 -1.57 -17.55
C ASP A 305 12.83 -1.62 -16.25
N MET A 306 13.52 -1.61 -15.11
CA MET A 306 12.90 -1.76 -13.80
C MET A 306 11.86 -0.67 -13.50
N ALA A 307 12.18 0.60 -13.80
CA ALA A 307 11.33 1.73 -13.46
C ALA A 307 10.11 1.80 -14.38
N MET A 308 10.29 1.51 -15.68
CA MET A 308 9.18 1.42 -16.64
C MET A 308 8.22 0.29 -16.27
N MET A 309 8.74 -0.90 -15.98
CA MET A 309 7.94 -2.07 -15.60
C MET A 309 7.19 -1.84 -14.28
N HIS A 310 7.86 -1.29 -13.26
CA HIS A 310 7.22 -0.94 -11.99
C HIS A 310 6.11 0.11 -12.18
N CYS A 311 6.34 1.14 -13.00
CA CYS A 311 5.35 2.20 -13.26
C CYS A 311 4.10 1.65 -13.98
N LEU A 312 4.31 0.79 -14.99
CA LEU A 312 3.23 0.12 -15.72
C LEU A 312 2.39 -0.75 -14.78
N LEU A 313 3.05 -1.61 -14.00
CA LEU A 313 2.37 -2.59 -13.16
C LEU A 313 1.62 -1.90 -12.02
N SER A 314 2.28 -1.03 -11.23
CA SER A 314 1.67 -0.36 -10.06
C SER A 314 0.40 0.45 -10.34
N ARG A 315 0.14 0.84 -11.58
CA ARG A 315 -1.10 1.53 -11.99
C ARG A 315 -2.07 0.52 -12.59
N LEU A 316 -3.17 0.27 -11.90
CA LEU A 316 -4.25 -0.59 -12.37
C LEU A 316 -5.22 0.20 -13.26
N PRO A 317 -5.70 -0.37 -14.39
CA PRO A 317 -6.84 0.16 -15.13
C PRO A 317 -8.14 0.12 -14.32
N ASP A 318 -9.11 0.97 -14.66
CA ASP A 318 -10.43 1.02 -14.01
C ASP A 318 -11.41 -0.04 -14.53
N ASP A 319 -11.13 -0.63 -15.71
CA ASP A 319 -11.98 -1.55 -16.48
C ASP A 319 -11.55 -3.02 -16.38
N LEU A 320 -10.90 -3.40 -15.27
CA LEU A 320 -10.40 -4.76 -15.05
C LEU A 320 -11.55 -5.79 -14.89
N PRO A 321 -11.54 -6.91 -15.64
CA PRO A 321 -12.58 -7.94 -15.57
C PRO A 321 -12.38 -8.85 -14.34
N PHE A 322 -12.77 -8.36 -13.15
CA PHE A 322 -12.48 -9.06 -11.89
C PHE A 322 -13.07 -10.46 -11.77
N GLU A 323 -14.21 -10.77 -12.40
CA GLU A 323 -14.73 -12.14 -12.42
C GLU A 323 -13.80 -13.10 -13.19
N ASP A 324 -13.30 -12.71 -14.36
CA ASP A 324 -12.36 -13.53 -15.15
C ASP A 324 -11.01 -13.66 -14.43
N ILE A 325 -10.57 -12.60 -13.75
CA ILE A 325 -9.37 -12.62 -12.91
C ILE A 325 -9.54 -13.57 -11.72
N LEU A 326 -10.72 -13.58 -11.06
CA LEU A 326 -11.02 -14.50 -9.96
C LEU A 326 -11.10 -15.96 -10.43
N VAL A 327 -11.71 -16.22 -11.60
CA VAL A 327 -11.70 -17.57 -12.23
C VAL A 327 -10.28 -18.02 -12.55
N THR A 328 -9.47 -17.12 -13.11
CA THR A 328 -8.05 -17.40 -13.42
C THR A 328 -7.25 -17.65 -12.14
N ALA A 329 -7.43 -16.83 -11.11
CA ALA A 329 -6.78 -16.99 -9.80
C ALA A 329 -7.15 -18.30 -9.13
N LYS A 330 -8.42 -18.73 -9.21
CA LYS A 330 -8.84 -20.06 -8.74
C LYS A 330 -8.13 -21.17 -9.51
N LYS A 331 -8.09 -21.10 -10.84
CA LYS A 331 -7.38 -22.09 -11.65
C LYS A 331 -5.90 -22.17 -11.25
N LEU A 332 -5.21 -21.02 -11.13
CA LEU A 332 -3.81 -20.96 -10.71
C LEU A 332 -3.58 -21.56 -9.32
N TYR A 333 -4.50 -21.35 -8.37
CA TYR A 333 -4.44 -21.93 -7.03
C TYR A 333 -4.65 -23.45 -7.06
N ASP A 334 -5.64 -23.93 -7.82
CA ASP A 334 -5.93 -25.36 -7.95
C ASP A 334 -4.80 -26.13 -8.67
N GLU A 335 -4.08 -25.48 -9.59
CA GLU A 335 -2.98 -26.06 -10.37
C GLU A 335 -1.60 -25.94 -9.67
N ASN A 336 -1.49 -25.16 -8.59
CA ASN A 336 -0.22 -24.90 -7.91
C ASN A 336 -0.43 -24.87 -6.39
N ASP A 337 -0.33 -26.02 -5.73
CA ASP A 337 -0.39 -26.07 -4.27
C ASP A 337 0.79 -25.28 -3.66
N PRO A 338 0.56 -24.42 -2.65
CA PRO A 338 1.63 -23.69 -1.98
C PRO A 338 2.76 -24.59 -1.45
N THR A 339 2.43 -25.80 -0.98
CA THR A 339 3.40 -26.76 -0.45
C THR A 339 4.41 -27.21 -1.53
N ASP A 340 3.97 -27.29 -2.79
CA ASP A 340 4.81 -27.66 -3.93
C ASP A 340 5.67 -26.48 -4.45
N LEU A 341 5.30 -25.24 -4.09
CA LEU A 341 5.99 -24.01 -4.50
C LEU A 341 7.06 -23.55 -3.49
N GLU A 342 6.93 -23.92 -2.22
CA GLU A 342 7.82 -23.46 -1.14
C GLU A 342 9.31 -23.61 -1.48
N GLY A 343 9.71 -24.75 -2.04
CA GLY A 343 11.10 -25.01 -2.45
C GLY A 343 11.61 -24.10 -3.58
N GLU A 344 10.72 -23.62 -4.46
CA GLU A 344 11.05 -22.63 -5.49
C GLU A 344 11.16 -21.22 -4.90
N VAL A 345 10.30 -20.87 -3.94
CA VAL A 345 10.31 -19.59 -3.21
C VAL A 345 11.59 -19.47 -2.37
N ASP A 346 11.92 -20.50 -1.57
CA ASP A 346 13.17 -20.60 -0.81
C ASP A 346 14.41 -20.48 -1.71
N ALA A 347 14.37 -21.05 -2.91
CA ALA A 347 15.46 -20.95 -3.89
C ALA A 347 15.54 -19.57 -4.54
N LEU A 348 14.41 -18.86 -4.67
CA LEU A 348 14.37 -17.48 -5.15
C LEU A 348 14.93 -16.51 -4.08
N GLU A 349 14.47 -16.61 -2.84
CA GLU A 349 14.91 -15.73 -1.74
C GLU A 349 16.42 -15.83 -1.51
N ARG A 350 16.97 -17.05 -1.45
CA ARG A 350 18.43 -17.26 -1.32
C ARG A 350 19.23 -16.62 -2.45
N ARG A 351 18.73 -16.66 -3.69
CA ARG A 351 19.38 -16.01 -4.85
C ARG A 351 19.33 -14.48 -4.72
N GLU A 352 18.20 -13.92 -4.32
CA GLU A 352 18.08 -12.48 -4.09
C GLU A 352 18.94 -11.98 -2.92
N GLU A 353 19.06 -12.76 -1.84
CA GLU A 353 19.94 -12.45 -0.70
C GLU A 353 21.42 -12.48 -1.08
N GLU A 354 21.85 -13.50 -1.83
CA GLU A 354 23.21 -13.58 -2.35
C GLU A 354 23.53 -12.40 -3.27
N GLN A 355 22.63 -12.07 -4.19
CA GLN A 355 22.78 -10.92 -5.08
C GLN A 355 22.86 -9.59 -4.31
N ARG A 356 21.97 -9.39 -3.31
CA ARG A 356 22.01 -8.22 -2.42
C ARG A 356 23.35 -8.09 -1.70
N ARG A 357 23.87 -9.18 -1.11
CA ARG A 357 25.17 -9.20 -0.43
C ARG A 357 26.33 -8.85 -1.37
N ILE A 358 26.33 -9.41 -2.57
CA ILE A 358 27.36 -9.13 -3.59
C ILE A 358 27.34 -7.64 -3.99
N ASP A 359 26.16 -7.04 -4.17
CA ASP A 359 26.06 -5.63 -4.55
C ASP A 359 26.35 -4.65 -3.40
N GLU A 360 26.04 -5.02 -2.15
CA GLU A 360 26.51 -4.30 -0.96
C GLU A 360 28.04 -4.32 -0.84
N GLU A 361 28.68 -5.47 -1.06
CA GLU A 361 30.14 -5.59 -1.06
C GLU A 361 30.78 -4.75 -2.18
N ARG A 362 30.24 -4.81 -3.40
CA ARG A 362 30.66 -3.97 -4.54
C ARG A 362 30.51 -2.47 -4.21
N LEU A 363 29.40 -2.07 -3.59
CA LEU A 363 29.17 -0.68 -3.18
C LEU A 363 30.15 -0.25 -2.08
N ARG A 364 30.44 -1.13 -1.11
CA ARG A 364 31.42 -0.89 -0.05
C ARG A 364 32.83 -0.74 -0.60
N GLN A 365 33.25 -1.61 -1.53
CA GLN A 365 34.54 -1.51 -2.24
C GLN A 365 34.64 -0.18 -2.99
N ARG A 366 33.63 0.18 -3.81
CA ARG A 366 33.56 1.48 -4.51
C ARG A 366 33.63 2.69 -3.57
N ARG A 367 33.02 2.62 -2.38
CA ARG A 367 33.11 3.67 -1.34
C ARG A 367 34.54 3.77 -0.78
N VAL A 368 35.19 2.64 -0.48
CA VAL A 368 36.58 2.60 0.00
C VAL A 368 37.55 3.13 -1.05
N GLU A 369 37.41 2.75 -2.32
CA GLU A 369 38.24 3.27 -3.41
C GLU A 369 38.10 4.79 -3.58
N ARG A 370 36.87 5.32 -3.58
CA ARG A 370 36.61 6.77 -3.63
C ARG A 370 37.25 7.50 -2.45
N ALA A 371 37.12 6.96 -1.23
CA ALA A 371 37.76 7.51 -0.04
C ALA A 371 39.29 7.47 -0.13
N GLY A 372 39.86 6.39 -0.68
CA GLY A 372 41.30 6.25 -0.95
C GLY A 372 41.82 7.27 -1.96
N ARG A 373 41.13 7.43 -3.10
CA ARG A 373 41.45 8.46 -4.12
C ARG A 373 41.37 9.87 -3.54
N ASN A 374 40.34 10.18 -2.75
CA ASN A 374 40.21 11.48 -2.09
C ASN A 374 41.32 11.73 -1.06
N ARG A 375 41.72 10.72 -0.27
CA ARG A 375 42.88 10.82 0.64
C ARG A 375 44.19 11.02 -0.11
N ALA A 376 44.40 10.33 -1.22
CA ALA A 376 45.59 10.49 -2.07
C ALA A 376 45.65 11.91 -2.68
N ALA A 377 44.55 12.39 -3.26
CA ALA A 377 44.44 13.75 -3.81
C ALA A 377 44.70 14.82 -2.74
N ASN A 378 44.10 14.68 -1.55
CA ASN A 378 44.35 15.58 -0.41
C ASN A 378 45.81 15.52 0.07
N GLY A 379 46.44 14.34 0.03
CA GLY A 379 47.86 14.17 0.34
C GLY A 379 48.79 14.87 -0.67
N VAL A 380 48.46 14.80 -1.97
CA VAL A 380 49.18 15.52 -3.03
C VAL A 380 49.00 17.04 -2.88
N LEU A 381 47.77 17.51 -2.65
CA LEU A 381 47.48 18.92 -2.35
C LEU A 381 48.23 19.43 -1.10
N ALA A 382 48.29 18.62 -0.04
CA ALA A 382 49.04 18.96 1.16
C ALA A 382 50.56 19.02 0.93
N ARG A 383 51.12 18.15 0.08
CA ARG A 383 52.53 18.21 -0.35
C ARG A 383 52.80 19.45 -1.20
N LEU A 384 51.98 19.73 -2.21
CA LEU A 384 52.05 20.94 -3.03
C LEU A 384 52.02 22.20 -2.14
N ARG A 385 51.09 22.27 -1.17
CA ARG A 385 50.97 23.41 -0.24
C ARG A 385 52.16 23.58 0.71
N ARG A 386 53.01 22.56 0.91
CA ARG A 386 54.30 22.67 1.63
C ARG A 386 55.44 23.15 0.73
N VAL A 387 55.42 22.83 -0.56
CA VAL A 387 56.44 23.23 -1.55
C VAL A 387 56.19 24.65 -2.08
N LEU A 388 54.93 25.08 -2.15
CA LEU A 388 54.57 26.45 -2.53
C LEU A 388 55.11 27.48 -1.51
N PRO A 389 55.82 28.53 -1.97
CA PRO A 389 56.42 29.51 -1.07
C PRO A 389 55.36 30.25 -0.25
N ARG A 390 55.74 30.68 0.97
CA ARG A 390 54.80 31.29 1.93
C ARG A 390 54.47 32.75 1.64
N SER A 391 55.36 33.51 0.99
CA SER A 391 55.13 34.93 0.66
C SER A 391 54.30 35.11 -0.62
N PRO A 392 53.39 36.11 -0.67
CA PRO A 392 52.52 36.32 -1.83
C PRO A 392 53.29 36.70 -3.11
N LEU A 393 54.34 37.50 -2.98
CA LEU A 393 55.23 37.87 -4.10
C LEU A 393 55.92 36.66 -4.73
N ALA A 394 56.44 35.72 -3.92
CA ALA A 394 57.09 34.52 -4.43
C ALA A 394 56.11 33.54 -5.07
N ARG A 395 54.83 33.52 -4.65
CA ARG A 395 53.78 32.75 -5.33
C ARG A 395 53.46 33.32 -6.72
N GLY A 396 53.35 34.64 -6.83
CA GLY A 396 53.16 35.33 -8.11
C GLY A 396 54.31 35.03 -9.07
N ALA A 397 55.56 35.18 -8.62
CA ALA A 397 56.74 34.87 -9.41
C ALA A 397 56.82 33.38 -9.84
N ALA A 398 56.53 32.45 -8.93
CA ALA A 398 56.56 31.01 -9.24
C ALA A 398 55.47 30.59 -10.25
N LEU A 399 54.25 31.15 -10.13
CA LEU A 399 53.17 30.91 -11.09
C LEU A 399 53.48 31.53 -12.46
N ALA A 400 54.03 32.74 -12.50
CA ALA A 400 54.47 33.38 -13.74
C ALA A 400 55.59 32.60 -14.43
N ALA A 401 56.58 32.11 -13.68
CA ALA A 401 57.65 31.27 -14.22
C ALA A 401 57.13 29.92 -14.75
N ALA A 402 56.20 29.26 -14.03
CA ALA A 402 55.58 28.02 -14.49
C ALA A 402 54.74 28.23 -15.76
N ALA A 403 53.98 29.32 -15.85
CA ALA A 403 53.22 29.69 -17.04
C ALA A 403 54.14 30.01 -18.23
N ALA A 404 55.25 30.73 -18.00
CA ALA A 404 56.25 31.00 -19.03
C ALA A 404 56.94 29.72 -19.53
N LEU A 405 57.29 28.80 -18.63
CA LEU A 405 57.87 27.50 -19.01
C LEU A 405 56.87 26.63 -19.79
N LEU A 406 55.58 26.66 -19.43
CA LEU A 406 54.51 25.99 -20.21
C LEU A 406 54.32 26.63 -21.58
N ALA A 407 54.34 27.95 -21.69
CA ALA A 407 54.24 28.67 -22.96
C ALA A 407 55.45 28.38 -23.87
N VAL A 408 56.67 28.37 -23.33
CA VAL A 408 57.89 27.98 -24.06
C VAL A 408 57.82 26.51 -24.47
N TYR A 409 57.38 25.61 -23.59
CA TYR A 409 57.24 24.19 -23.93
C TYR A 409 56.21 23.95 -25.04
N ALA A 410 55.05 24.61 -24.99
CA ALA A 410 54.03 24.55 -26.03
C ALA A 410 54.54 25.13 -27.36
N TYR A 411 55.32 26.22 -27.32
CA TYR A 411 55.94 26.83 -28.51
C TYR A 411 56.95 25.90 -29.21
N TYR A 412 57.74 25.13 -28.45
CA TYR A 412 58.69 24.17 -29.00
C TYR A 412 58.13 22.75 -29.25
N ARG A 413 56.86 22.49 -28.91
CA ARG A 413 56.14 21.22 -29.13
C ARG A 413 54.68 21.45 -29.57
N PRO A 414 54.42 22.13 -30.71
CA PRO A 414 53.05 22.38 -31.17
C PRO A 414 52.27 21.10 -31.50
N ASP A 415 52.98 20.02 -31.83
CA ASP A 415 52.44 18.70 -32.16
C ASP A 415 51.69 18.03 -31.00
N LEU A 416 51.97 18.41 -29.75
CA LEU A 416 51.33 17.84 -28.54
C LEU A 416 49.96 18.45 -28.21
N PHE A 417 49.64 19.61 -28.79
CA PHE A 417 48.38 20.34 -28.55
C PHE A 417 47.50 20.44 -29.82
N SER A 418 47.90 19.77 -30.90
CA SER A 418 47.17 19.73 -32.17
C SER A 418 46.36 18.44 -32.30
N ARG A 419 45.19 18.39 -31.66
CA ARG A 419 44.09 17.44 -31.94
C ARG A 419 42.74 18.07 -31.67
#